data_AF-A0AAD9F9P0-F1
#
_entry.id   AF-A0AAD9F9P0-F1
#
_cell.length_a   1.000
_cell.length_b   1.000
_cell.length_c   1.000
_cell.angle_alpha   90.00
_cell.angle_beta   90.00
_cell.angle_gamma   90.00
#
_symmetry.space_group_name_H-M   'P 1'
#
loop_
_entity.id
_entity.type
_entity.pdbx_description
1 polymer ?
#
loop_
_entity_poly.entity_id
_entity_poly.type
_entity_poly.pdbx_seq_one_letter_code
_entity_poly.pdbx_strand_id
1 'polypeptide(L)'
;MEEADTIIVQQVLGCAGETHQISVVSDDTDVFVLLLHHYHQAGLDVRLIMESPRKERAIVDIKATLSKHSEIVENLLPAHAISGCDTVASYYGLGKGSVIKVLKAGYELSATWMHHSSKSSTKPLPSSQPVMA
;
A
#
# COMPACT_ATOMS: atom_id res chain seq x y z
N MET A 1 17.93 1.99 13.31
CA MET A 1 16.98 1.05 13.94
C MET A 1 15.98 0.73 12.86
N GLU A 2 15.72 -0.54 12.57
CA GLU A 2 14.65 -0.90 11.65
C GLU A 2 13.30 -0.71 12.36
N GLU A 3 12.32 -0.19 11.63
CA GLU A 3 10.96 0.00 12.15
C GLU A 3 10.23 -1.36 12.19
N ALA A 4 9.32 -1.51 13.15
CA ALA A 4 8.67 -2.80 13.41
C ALA A 4 7.85 -3.32 12.22
N ASP A 5 7.21 -2.42 11.48
CA ASP A 5 6.46 -2.70 10.26
C ASP A 5 7.32 -3.36 9.17
N THR A 6 8.54 -2.85 8.99
CA THR A 6 9.51 -3.36 8.01
C THR A 6 9.99 -4.76 8.39
N ILE A 7 10.29 -4.99 9.67
CA ILE A 7 10.72 -6.30 10.18
C ILE A 7 9.62 -7.35 9.97
N ILE A 8 8.36 -7.00 10.26
CA ILE A 8 7.21 -7.90 10.07
C ILE A 8 7.11 -8.33 8.60
N VAL A 9 7.22 -7.38 7.66
CA VAL A 9 7.11 -7.67 6.22
C VAL A 9 8.27 -8.54 5.74
N GLN A 10 9.50 -8.28 6.21
CA GLN A 10 10.65 -9.12 5.89
C GLN A 10 10.48 -10.56 6.37
N GLN A 11 9.93 -10.76 7.57
CA GLN A 11 9.64 -12.10 8.09
C GLN A 11 8.58 -12.83 7.25
N VAL A 12 7.53 -12.13 6.84
CA VAL A 12 6.51 -12.68 5.93
C VAL A 12 7.13 -13.16 4.63
N LEU A 13 8.02 -12.36 4.03
CA LEU A 13 8.72 -12.72 2.79
C LEU A 13 9.66 -13.93 3.00
N GLY A 14 10.36 -13.98 4.13
CA GLY A 14 11.25 -15.10 4.47
C GLY A 14 10.50 -16.42 4.65
N CYS A 15 9.32 -16.39 5.27
CA CYS A 15 8.54 -17.61 5.53
C CYS A 15 7.61 -18.01 4.37
N ALA A 16 7.36 -17.14 3.38
CA ALA A 16 6.37 -17.39 2.33
C ALA A 16 6.64 -18.65 1.49
N GLY A 17 7.90 -19.09 1.37
CA GLY A 17 8.27 -20.33 0.68
C GLY A 17 8.23 -21.59 1.55
N GLU A 18 8.06 -21.43 2.86
CA GLU A 18 8.19 -22.52 3.85
C GLU A 18 6.83 -22.99 4.40
N THR A 19 5.77 -22.19 4.25
CA THR A 19 4.43 -22.47 4.77
C THR A 19 3.35 -22.14 3.73
N HIS A 20 2.19 -22.79 3.87
CA HIS A 20 0.99 -22.50 3.08
C HIS A 20 0.14 -21.36 3.64
N GLN A 21 0.35 -20.98 4.91
CA GLN A 21 -0.41 -19.93 5.57
C GLN A 21 0.46 -19.13 6.56
N ILE A 22 0.26 -17.82 6.56
CA ILE A 22 0.88 -16.86 7.47
C ILE A 22 -0.22 -15.98 8.06
N SER A 23 -0.19 -15.76 9.38
CA SER A 23 -1.04 -14.78 10.07
C SER A 23 -0.16 -13.68 10.66
N VAL A 24 -0.50 -12.43 10.37
CA VAL A 24 0.13 -11.23 10.93
C VAL A 24 -0.87 -10.57 11.87
N VAL A 25 -0.53 -10.47 13.15
CA VAL A 25 -1.39 -9.79 14.12
C VAL A 25 -1.03 -8.31 14.18
N SER A 26 -1.88 -7.44 13.64
CA SER A 26 -1.69 -5.99 13.64
C SER A 26 -3.00 -5.25 13.33
N ASP A 27 -3.19 -4.05 13.89
CA ASP A 27 -4.21 -3.08 13.47
C ASP A 27 -3.62 -1.80 12.85
N ASP A 28 -2.32 -1.83 12.55
CA ASP A 28 -1.56 -0.73 11.96
C ASP A 28 -1.78 -0.65 10.44
N THR A 29 -2.07 0.55 9.94
CA THR A 29 -2.30 0.79 8.51
C THR A 29 -1.01 0.70 7.70
N ASP A 30 0.13 1.05 8.28
CA ASP A 30 1.44 1.01 7.61
C ASP A 30 1.80 -0.45 7.30
N VAL A 31 1.60 -1.35 8.26
CA VAL A 31 1.75 -2.80 8.06
C VAL A 31 0.83 -3.29 6.95
N PHE A 32 -0.45 -2.92 6.96
CA PHE A 32 -1.40 -3.34 5.93
C PHE A 32 -0.97 -2.93 4.51
N VAL A 33 -0.58 -1.66 4.34
CA VAL A 33 -0.17 -1.13 3.03
C VAL A 33 1.14 -1.78 2.56
N LEU A 34 2.09 -2.00 3.46
CA LEU A 34 3.34 -2.69 3.13
C LEU A 34 3.12 -4.16 2.76
N LEU A 35 2.25 -4.88 3.47
CA LEU A 35 1.90 -6.27 3.11
C LEU A 35 1.29 -6.34 1.71
N LEU A 36 0.35 -5.47 1.36
CA LEU A 36 -0.23 -5.43 0.01
C LEU A 36 0.84 -5.17 -1.06
N HIS A 37 1.69 -4.17 -0.82
CA HIS A 37 2.74 -3.80 -1.77
C HIS A 37 3.73 -4.94 -2.00
N HIS A 38 4.31 -5.49 -0.93
CA HIS A 38 5.32 -6.52 -1.04
C HIS A 38 4.76 -7.87 -1.47
N TYR A 39 3.53 -8.22 -1.07
CA TYR A 39 2.86 -9.42 -1.57
C TYR A 39 2.69 -9.36 -3.08
N HIS A 40 2.26 -8.20 -3.60
CA HIS A 40 2.10 -7.99 -5.03
C HIS A 40 3.43 -8.04 -5.78
N GLN A 41 4.43 -7.27 -5.32
CA GLN A 41 5.73 -7.14 -5.97
C GLN A 41 6.53 -8.44 -5.97
N ALA A 42 6.46 -9.23 -4.89
CA ALA A 42 7.13 -10.52 -4.80
C ALA A 42 6.37 -11.66 -5.50
N GLY A 43 5.15 -11.40 -6.01
CA GLY A 43 4.33 -12.42 -6.68
C GLY A 43 3.97 -13.59 -5.76
N LEU A 44 3.69 -13.31 -4.48
CA LEU A 44 3.38 -14.36 -3.52
C LEU A 44 2.04 -15.04 -3.83
N ASP A 45 1.94 -16.32 -3.49
CA ASP A 45 0.70 -17.11 -3.62
C ASP A 45 0.25 -17.74 -2.28
N VAL A 46 0.98 -17.47 -1.20
CA VAL A 46 0.67 -17.96 0.15
C VAL A 46 -0.61 -17.34 0.70
N ARG A 47 -1.35 -18.08 1.53
CA ARG A 47 -2.49 -17.52 2.27
C ARG A 47 -1.97 -16.61 3.37
N LEU A 48 -2.02 -15.30 3.13
CA LEU A 48 -1.61 -14.29 4.11
C LEU A 48 -2.85 -13.59 4.70
N ILE A 49 -3.02 -13.73 6.01
CA ILE A 49 -4.10 -13.10 6.76
C ILE A 49 -3.49 -12.05 7.69
N MET A 50 -4.11 -10.88 7.76
CA MET A 50 -3.84 -9.87 8.78
C MET A 50 -5.02 -9.84 9.76
N GLU A 51 -4.74 -10.03 11.05
CA GLU A 51 -5.73 -10.13 12.11
C GLU A 51 -5.52 -9.01 13.12
N SER A 52 -6.59 -8.35 13.55
CA SER A 52 -6.48 -7.36 14.62
C SER A 52 -6.13 -8.03 15.96
N PRO A 53 -5.27 -7.42 16.80
CA PRO A 53 -4.99 -7.92 18.14
C PRO A 53 -6.20 -7.87 19.09
N ARG A 54 -7.26 -7.14 18.72
CA ARG A 54 -8.50 -7.03 19.50
C ARG A 54 -9.51 -8.06 19.02
N LYS A 55 -10.09 -8.81 19.96
CA LYS A 55 -11.15 -9.79 19.68
C LYS A 55 -12.32 -9.12 18.93
N GLU A 56 -12.89 -9.84 17.97
CA GLU A 56 -14.05 -9.43 17.15
C GLU A 56 -13.80 -8.29 16.14
N ARG A 57 -12.53 -7.88 15.94
CA ARG A 57 -12.17 -6.94 14.88
C ARG A 57 -11.85 -7.64 13.55
N ALA A 58 -11.50 -6.81 12.56
CA ALA A 58 -11.27 -7.21 11.18
C ALA A 58 -10.23 -8.34 11.06
N ILE A 59 -10.56 -9.30 10.20
CA ILE A 59 -9.66 -10.29 9.63
C ILE A 59 -9.60 -9.98 8.14
N VAL A 60 -8.41 -9.72 7.62
CA VAL A 60 -8.19 -9.27 6.25
C VAL A 60 -7.35 -10.30 5.52
N ASP A 61 -7.90 -10.87 4.44
CA ASP A 61 -7.15 -11.69 3.51
C ASP A 61 -6.43 -10.77 2.50
N ILE A 62 -5.10 -10.79 2.51
CA ILE A 62 -4.29 -9.88 1.69
C ILE A 62 -4.45 -10.20 0.21
N LYS A 63 -4.50 -11.48 -0.18
CA LYS A 63 -4.66 -11.89 -1.59
C LYS A 63 -6.03 -11.51 -2.13
N ALA A 64 -7.08 -11.75 -1.35
CA ALA A 64 -8.44 -11.37 -1.72
C ALA A 64 -8.59 -9.84 -1.83
N THR A 65 -7.96 -9.10 -0.92
CA THR A 65 -7.94 -7.63 -0.94
C THR A 65 -7.23 -7.09 -2.18
N LEU A 66 -6.06 -7.66 -2.51
CA LEU A 66 -5.31 -7.31 -3.71
C LEU A 66 -6.15 -7.54 -4.96
N SER A 67 -6.82 -8.70 -5.05
CA SER A 67 -7.68 -9.04 -6.19
C SER A 67 -8.86 -8.08 -6.32
N LYS A 68 -9.48 -7.70 -5.19
CA LYS A 68 -10.62 -6.79 -5.14
C LYS A 68 -10.28 -5.34 -5.51
N HIS A 69 -9.03 -4.93 -5.29
CA HIS A 69 -8.56 -3.55 -5.45
C HIS A 69 -7.38 -3.44 -6.43
N SER A 70 -7.30 -4.37 -7.37
CA SER A 70 -6.21 -4.48 -8.35
C SER A 70 -5.95 -3.16 -9.11
N GLU A 71 -6.98 -2.33 -9.27
CA GLU A 71 -6.91 -1.05 -9.96
C GLU A 71 -6.16 0.05 -9.19
N ILE A 72 -5.93 -0.12 -7.88
CA ILE A 72 -5.26 0.89 -7.04
C ILE A 72 -4.05 0.36 -6.25
N VAL A 73 -3.89 -0.96 -6.10
CA VAL A 73 -2.88 -1.56 -5.20
C VAL A 73 -1.46 -1.12 -5.54
N GLU A 74 -1.09 -1.07 -6.82
CA GLU A 74 0.25 -0.62 -7.26
C GLU A 74 0.58 0.81 -6.80
N ASN A 75 -0.46 1.64 -6.68
CA ASN A 75 -0.34 3.04 -6.30
C ASN A 75 -0.63 3.30 -4.81
N LEU A 76 -0.96 2.27 -4.04
CA LEU A 76 -1.43 2.45 -2.66
C LEU A 76 -0.30 2.87 -1.72
N LEU A 77 0.89 2.27 -1.85
CA LEU A 77 2.07 2.66 -1.06
C LEU A 77 2.50 4.11 -1.32
N PRO A 78 2.71 4.56 -2.58
CA PRO A 78 3.03 5.97 -2.82
C PRO A 78 1.88 6.90 -2.44
N ALA A 79 0.61 6.48 -2.61
CA ALA A 79 -0.54 7.22 -2.11
C ALA A 79 -0.52 7.42 -0.59
N HIS A 80 -0.17 6.37 0.14
CA HIS A 80 -0.04 6.41 1.60
C HIS A 80 1.06 7.40 2.02
N ALA A 81 2.21 7.36 1.36
CA ALA A 81 3.31 8.29 1.61
C ALA A 81 2.93 9.77 1.37
N ILE A 82 2.21 10.09 0.29
CA ILE A 82 1.81 11.49 0.01
C ILE A 82 0.62 11.95 0.86
N SER A 83 -0.29 11.05 1.22
CA SER A 83 -1.45 11.38 2.04
C SER A 83 -1.14 11.47 3.53
N GLY A 84 0.13 11.24 3.91
CA GLY A 84 0.60 11.11 5.28
C GLY A 84 0.35 9.71 5.85
N CYS A 85 1.34 9.16 6.55
CA CYS A 85 1.15 8.05 7.51
C CYS A 85 0.99 8.61 8.93
N ASP A 86 0.85 7.74 9.93
CA ASP A 86 0.56 8.16 11.31
C ASP A 86 1.61 9.13 11.91
N THR A 87 2.84 9.12 11.39
CA THR A 87 3.95 9.99 11.83
C THR A 87 4.30 11.13 10.87
N VAL A 88 3.72 11.15 9.66
CA VAL A 88 4.05 12.13 8.61
C VAL A 88 2.81 12.94 8.27
N ALA A 89 2.93 14.27 8.38
CA ALA A 89 1.85 15.17 7.98
C ALA A 89 1.51 14.99 6.48
N SER A 90 0.22 14.90 6.18
CA SER A 90 -0.28 14.95 4.81
C SER A 90 0.09 16.26 4.13
N TYR A 91 0.36 16.25 2.83
CA TYR A 91 0.42 17.49 2.06
C TYR A 91 -0.90 18.27 2.19
N TYR A 92 -0.82 19.60 2.29
CA TYR A 92 -1.98 20.47 2.47
C TYR A 92 -3.05 20.19 1.39
N GLY A 93 -4.25 19.78 1.82
CA GLY A 93 -5.37 19.42 0.94
C GLY A 93 -5.40 17.98 0.43
N LEU A 94 -4.40 17.14 0.73
CA LEU A 94 -4.30 15.75 0.27
C LEU A 94 -4.48 14.74 1.41
N GLY A 95 -5.74 14.46 1.76
CA GLY A 95 -6.08 13.36 2.67
C GLY A 95 -6.23 12.00 1.96
N LYS A 96 -6.21 10.90 2.71
CA LYS A 96 -6.37 9.52 2.21
C LYS A 96 -7.58 9.35 1.28
N GLY A 97 -8.73 9.92 1.65
CA GLY A 97 -9.94 9.88 0.84
C GLY A 97 -9.81 10.62 -0.50
N SER A 98 -9.11 11.74 -0.53
CA SER A 98 -8.85 12.50 -1.76
C SER A 98 -7.94 11.71 -2.69
N VAL A 99 -6.87 11.12 -2.16
CA VAL A 99 -5.91 10.35 -2.96
C VAL A 99 -6.56 9.07 -3.52
N ILE A 100 -7.37 8.35 -2.74
CA ILE A 100 -8.10 7.16 -3.25
C ILE A 100 -9.04 7.54 -4.40
N LYS A 101 -9.71 8.70 -4.34
CA LYS A 101 -10.56 9.16 -5.47
C LYS A 101 -9.74 9.41 -6.73
N VAL A 102 -8.55 10.00 -6.58
CA VAL A 102 -7.61 10.25 -7.69
C VAL A 102 -7.14 8.91 -8.29
N LEU A 103 -6.74 7.94 -7.46
CA LEU A 103 -6.34 6.61 -7.96
C LEU A 103 -7.48 5.93 -8.71
N LYS A 104 -8.69 5.94 -8.15
CA LYS A 104 -9.88 5.35 -8.82
C LYS A 104 -10.29 6.08 -10.11
N ALA A 105 -9.85 7.31 -10.31
CA ALA A 105 -10.03 8.05 -11.56
C ALA A 105 -8.95 7.70 -12.62
N GLY A 106 -8.03 6.77 -12.31
CA GLY A 106 -7.02 6.27 -13.24
C GLY A 106 -5.73 7.08 -13.27
N TYR A 107 -5.48 7.93 -12.27
CA TYR A 107 -4.19 8.61 -12.12
C TYR A 107 -3.20 7.70 -11.38
N GLU A 108 -1.98 7.61 -11.89
CA GLU A 108 -0.93 6.79 -11.31
C GLU A 108 0.09 7.66 -10.55
N LEU A 109 0.55 7.13 -9.42
CA LEU A 109 1.63 7.68 -8.60
C LEU A 109 2.92 6.84 -8.71
N SER A 110 2.82 5.60 -9.19
CA SER A 110 3.94 4.69 -9.43
C SER A 110 4.86 5.16 -10.57
N ALA A 111 4.33 5.98 -11.49
CA ALA A 111 5.05 6.50 -12.66
C ALA A 111 6.30 7.34 -12.31
N THR A 112 6.42 7.86 -11.09
CA THR A 112 7.61 8.61 -10.63
C THR A 112 8.73 7.71 -10.10
N TRP A 113 8.47 6.44 -9.78
CA TRP A 113 9.49 5.48 -9.29
C TRP A 113 9.96 4.49 -10.37
N MET A 114 9.17 4.28 -11.44
CA MET A 114 9.49 3.30 -12.50
C MET A 114 10.36 3.84 -13.65
N HIS A 115 11.41 4.63 -13.37
CA HIS A 115 12.50 4.83 -14.35
C HIS A 115 13.52 3.67 -14.36
N HIS A 116 13.07 2.45 -14.03
CA HIS A 116 13.76 1.19 -14.31
C HIS A 116 12.78 0.08 -14.74
N SER A 117 11.99 0.33 -15.79
CA SER A 117 11.73 -0.62 -16.90
C SER A 117 10.43 -0.27 -17.64
N SER A 118 10.59 0.04 -18.93
CA SER A 118 9.59 0.04 -20.00
C SER A 118 8.45 1.07 -19.94
N LYS A 119 8.37 1.84 -21.03
CA LYS A 119 7.44 2.94 -21.30
C LYS A 119 5.99 2.46 -21.48
N SER A 120 5.04 3.14 -20.85
CA SER A 120 3.71 3.33 -21.44
C SER A 120 3.23 4.77 -21.18
N SER A 121 2.44 5.30 -22.13
CA SER A 121 2.02 6.70 -22.18
C SER A 121 1.00 7.02 -21.09
N THR A 122 1.38 7.83 -20.10
CA THR A 122 0.51 8.23 -18.98
C THR A 122 0.24 9.73 -18.96
N LYS A 123 -0.93 10.12 -18.45
CA LYS A 123 -1.29 11.52 -18.19
C LYS A 123 -0.70 11.95 -16.85
N PRO A 124 0.13 13.01 -16.81
CA PRO A 124 0.71 13.50 -15.57
C PRO A 124 -0.37 14.09 -14.65
N LEU A 125 -0.09 14.08 -13.35
CA LEU A 125 -0.92 14.75 -12.35
C LEU A 125 -1.07 16.23 -12.72
N PRO A 126 -2.27 16.82 -12.66
CA PRO A 126 -2.41 18.26 -12.84
C PRO A 126 -1.58 18.99 -11.78
N SER A 127 -0.74 19.93 -12.23
CA SER A 127 0.03 20.81 -11.35
C SER A 127 -0.93 21.53 -10.41
N SER A 128 -0.67 21.44 -9.10
CA SER A 128 -1.31 22.28 -8.11
C SER A 128 -1.07 23.74 -8.49
N GLN A 129 -2.12 24.41 -8.97
CA GLN A 129 -2.07 25.86 -9.12
C GLN A 129 -1.95 26.46 -7.71
N PRO A 130 -1.04 27.43 -7.48
CA PRO A 130 -0.98 28.12 -6.21
C PRO A 130 -2.32 28.81 -5.99
N VAL A 131 -2.94 28.54 -4.84
CA VAL A 131 -4.06 29.33 -4.35
C VAL A 131 -3.50 30.73 -4.11
N MET A 132 -3.90 31.70 -4.95
CA MET A 132 -3.53 33.09 -4.72
C MET A 132 -4.32 33.63 -3.53
N ALA A 133 -3.55 34.02 -2.51
CA ALA A 133 -3.84 34.94 -1.39
C ALA A 133 -5.15 34.76 -0.61
#